data_AF-A0A7S1VZE2-F1
#
_entry.id   AF-A0A7S1VZE2-F1
#
_cell.length_a   1.000
_cell.length_b   1.000
_cell.length_c   1.000
_cell.angle_alpha   90.00
_cell.angle_beta   90.00
_cell.angle_gamma   90.00
#
_symmetry.space_group_name_H-M   'P 1'
#
loop_
_entity.id
_entity.type
_entity.pdbx_description
1 polymer ?
#
loop_
_entity_poly.entity_id
_entity_poly.type
_entity_poly.pdbx_seq_one_letter_code
_entity_poly.pdbx_strand_id
1 'polypeptide(L)'
;GWNIAYEYTSGDLNCCINQTKMFLDKYADVPYRVIRELSGHIHYGGRVTDDWDRRTLTTILETFVNPDVLKDDYAFSPSGKYTSIKCDTQQEYLKSVGEWSINTHPEVFGLHDNADITCARNETFDTLATIVVFEGTGGGGKAAGKTPDEVVTELSKNILGRIRAPFDIAQFQEKFPTKYEDSMNTVVVQEAIRFSKLLRVLRSSLENLILAIQGMVVMSKELDEVYKALQTNTVPTTWANAAYPSLKPLASWVTDLAQRLAMIDKWYDYGHPRAYWISGFYFPQAFLT
;
A
#
# COMPACT_ATOMS: atom_id res chain seq x y z
N GLY A 1 -4.88 1.87 11.27
CA GLY A 1 -3.55 1.24 11.25
C GLY A 1 -2.50 2.32 11.01
N TRP A 2 -1.25 1.92 10.79
CA TRP A 2 -0.13 2.82 10.51
C TRP A 2 0.21 2.78 9.01
N ASN A 3 0.68 3.90 8.45
CA ASN A 3 1.19 3.94 7.08
C ASN A 3 2.54 3.22 6.97
N ILE A 4 3.37 3.29 8.03
CA ILE A 4 4.66 2.63 8.13
C ILE A 4 4.66 1.67 9.32
N ALA A 5 5.26 0.49 9.16
CA ALA A 5 5.45 -0.44 10.27
C ALA A 5 6.56 0.07 11.21
N TYR A 6 6.16 0.55 12.38
CA TYR A 6 7.09 1.01 13.42
C TYR A 6 7.41 -0.10 14.42
N GLU A 7 8.65 -0.15 14.87
CA GLU A 7 9.07 -1.02 15.95
C GLU A 7 8.88 -0.31 17.30
N TYR A 8 8.12 -0.91 18.20
CA TYR A 8 7.93 -0.45 19.58
C TYR A 8 8.73 -1.37 20.51
N THR A 9 9.70 -0.84 21.26
CA THR A 9 10.53 -1.69 22.13
C THR A 9 10.15 -1.55 23.61
N SER A 10 10.42 -2.61 24.38
CA SER A 10 10.25 -2.58 25.84
C SER A 10 11.13 -1.52 26.51
N GLY A 11 12.25 -1.14 25.87
CA GLY A 11 13.12 -0.06 26.34
C GLY A 11 12.40 1.29 26.33
N ASP A 12 11.70 1.62 25.25
CA ASP A 12 10.93 2.87 25.17
C ASP A 12 9.80 2.89 26.20
N LEU A 13 9.12 1.74 26.37
CA LEU A 13 8.04 1.58 27.35
C LEU A 13 8.56 1.81 28.77
N ASN A 14 9.67 1.18 29.14
CA ASN A 14 10.27 1.36 30.47
C ASN A 14 10.72 2.80 30.70
N CYS A 15 11.26 3.46 29.68
CA CYS A 15 11.64 4.87 29.75
C CYS A 15 10.41 5.76 29.97
N CYS A 16 9.32 5.52 29.22
CA CYS A 16 8.03 6.22 29.39
C CYS A 16 7.46 6.04 30.80
N ILE A 17 7.45 4.81 31.32
CA ILE A 17 6.93 4.50 32.66
C ILE A 17 7.76 5.24 33.73
N ASN A 18 9.08 5.12 33.68
CA ASN A 18 9.97 5.77 34.64
C ASN A 18 9.83 7.30 34.63
N GLN A 19 9.74 7.89 33.44
CA GLN A 19 9.57 9.32 33.31
C GLN A 19 8.18 9.78 33.78
N THR A 20 7.12 9.04 33.45
CA THR A 20 5.76 9.32 33.92
C THR A 20 5.73 9.31 35.45
N LYS A 21 6.30 8.29 36.08
CA LYS A 21 6.42 8.20 37.55
C LYS A 21 7.17 9.41 38.13
N MET A 22 8.30 9.78 37.56
CA MET A 22 9.08 10.94 38.00
C MET A 22 8.24 12.25 37.95
N PHE A 23 7.41 12.44 36.93
CA PHE A 23 6.54 13.61 36.83
C PHE A 23 5.38 13.57 37.84
N LEU A 24 4.79 12.40 38.07
CA LEU A 24 3.73 12.23 39.08
C LEU A 24 4.25 12.45 40.51
N ASP A 25 5.49 12.02 40.82
CA ASP A 25 6.09 12.23 42.14
C ASP A 25 6.50 13.69 42.39
N LYS A 26 6.80 14.44 41.32
CA LYS A 26 7.32 15.81 41.40
C LYS A 26 6.24 16.88 41.55
N TYR A 27 5.06 16.68 40.94
CA TYR A 27 3.99 17.66 40.90
C TYR A 27 2.78 17.17 41.68
N ALA A 28 2.11 18.08 42.42
CA ALA A 28 0.89 17.75 43.15
C ALA A 28 -0.31 17.46 42.22
N ASP A 29 -0.37 18.18 41.10
CA ASP A 29 -1.36 17.97 40.05
C ASP A 29 -0.78 17.14 38.90
N VAL A 30 -1.59 16.27 38.29
CA VAL A 30 -1.16 15.42 37.18
C VAL A 30 -0.88 16.26 35.93
N PRO A 31 0.36 16.30 35.42
CA PRO A 31 0.71 17.14 34.27
C PRO A 31 0.38 16.42 32.94
N TYR A 32 -0.90 16.19 32.66
CA TYR A 32 -1.37 15.42 31.48
C TYR A 32 -0.73 15.86 30.16
N ARG A 33 -0.71 17.18 29.91
CA ARG A 33 -0.11 17.73 28.68
C ARG A 33 1.36 17.35 28.56
N VAL A 34 2.13 17.48 29.64
CA VAL A 34 3.57 17.15 29.63
C VAL A 34 3.77 15.66 29.36
N ILE A 35 2.98 14.79 30.00
CA ILE A 35 3.06 13.34 29.80
C ILE A 35 2.77 13.00 28.33
N ARG A 36 1.71 13.56 27.73
CA ARG A 36 1.38 13.33 26.31
C ARG A 36 2.48 13.80 25.36
N GLU A 37 3.02 15.00 25.58
CA GLU A 37 4.07 15.56 24.72
C GLU A 37 5.34 14.70 24.80
N LEU A 38 5.74 14.28 26.00
CA LEU A 38 6.92 13.45 26.18
C LEU A 38 6.74 12.05 25.58
N SER A 39 5.62 11.38 25.86
CA SER A 39 5.35 10.04 25.33
C SER A 39 5.14 10.07 23.81
N GLY A 40 4.32 10.98 23.32
CA GLY A 40 3.90 11.04 21.91
C GLY A 40 4.95 11.66 20.98
N HIS A 41 5.63 12.73 21.38
CA HIS A 41 6.59 13.43 20.52
C HIS A 41 8.04 13.05 20.77
N ILE A 42 8.43 12.72 22.02
CA ILE A 42 9.83 12.45 22.35
C ILE A 42 10.15 10.95 22.30
N HIS A 43 9.47 10.13 23.11
CA HIS A 43 9.79 8.70 23.19
C HIS A 43 9.38 7.95 21.93
N TYR A 44 8.09 7.98 21.60
CA TYR A 44 7.58 7.28 20.42
C TYR A 44 7.62 8.16 19.17
N GLY A 45 7.49 9.48 19.32
CA GLY A 45 7.49 10.42 18.20
C GLY A 45 8.81 10.51 17.44
N GLY A 46 9.94 10.21 18.10
CA GLY A 46 11.24 10.09 17.44
C GLY A 46 11.33 8.88 16.50
N ARG A 47 10.48 7.86 16.70
CA ARG A 47 10.38 6.68 15.82
C ARG A 47 9.32 6.84 14.74
N VAL A 48 8.23 7.54 15.06
CA VAL A 48 7.14 7.79 14.10
C VAL A 48 7.52 8.94 13.17
N THR A 49 7.95 8.57 11.97
CA THR A 49 8.48 9.48 10.96
C THR A 49 7.42 10.16 10.11
N ASP A 50 6.27 9.51 9.88
CA ASP A 50 5.16 10.06 9.08
C ASP A 50 4.29 11.00 9.92
N ASP A 51 3.93 12.16 9.36
CA ASP A 51 3.19 13.19 10.09
C ASP A 51 1.74 12.79 10.37
N TRP A 52 1.11 12.01 9.48
CA TRP A 52 -0.25 11.51 9.68
C TRP A 52 -0.29 10.39 10.71
N ASP A 53 0.71 9.51 10.68
CA ASP A 53 0.91 8.52 11.73
C ASP A 53 1.18 9.23 13.07
N ARG A 54 2.04 10.25 13.14
CA ARG A 54 2.28 11.00 14.38
C ARG A 54 1.01 11.62 14.93
N ARG A 55 0.17 12.21 14.07
CA ARG A 55 -1.14 12.74 14.46
C ARG A 55 -2.04 11.64 15.04
N THR A 56 -2.05 10.47 14.42
CA THR A 56 -2.82 9.30 14.88
C THR A 56 -2.34 8.83 16.25
N LEU A 57 -1.02 8.71 16.44
CA LEU A 57 -0.41 8.37 17.73
C LEU A 57 -0.85 9.32 18.83
N THR A 58 -0.72 10.63 18.61
CA THR A 58 -1.11 11.64 19.61
C THR A 58 -2.60 11.56 19.92
N THR A 59 -3.46 11.35 18.91
CA THR A 59 -4.91 11.22 19.11
C THR A 59 -5.26 9.98 19.95
N ILE A 60 -4.59 8.85 19.72
CA ILE A 60 -4.75 7.64 20.55
C ILE A 60 -4.31 7.94 21.99
N LEU A 61 -3.15 8.58 22.18
CA LEU A 61 -2.65 8.93 23.51
C LEU A 61 -3.58 9.86 24.29
N GLU A 62 -4.30 10.77 23.62
CA GLU A 62 -5.29 11.63 24.28
C GLU A 62 -6.45 10.86 24.90
N THR A 63 -6.77 9.67 24.40
CA THR A 63 -7.79 8.78 24.97
C THR A 63 -7.32 8.13 26.29
N PHE A 64 -6.01 7.90 26.44
CA PHE A 64 -5.45 7.26 27.64
C PHE A 64 -4.88 8.24 28.66
N VAL A 65 -4.50 9.45 28.23
CA VAL A 65 -3.88 10.47 29.08
C VAL A 65 -4.74 11.74 29.05
N ASN A 66 -5.79 11.73 29.86
CA ASN A 66 -6.69 12.87 30.05
C ASN A 66 -7.25 12.90 31.49
N PRO A 67 -7.82 14.02 31.94
CA PRO A 67 -8.39 14.13 33.29
C PRO A 67 -9.56 13.17 33.56
N ASP A 68 -10.31 12.77 32.53
CA ASP A 68 -11.48 11.92 32.67
C ASP A 68 -11.12 10.45 32.93
N VAL A 69 -9.91 10.02 32.61
CA VAL A 69 -9.44 8.64 32.82
C VAL A 69 -9.43 8.21 34.28
N LEU A 70 -9.33 9.18 35.21
CA LEU A 70 -9.37 8.95 36.65
C LEU A 70 -10.79 8.86 37.21
N LYS A 71 -11.82 9.07 36.38
CA LYS A 71 -13.21 8.90 36.81
C LYS A 71 -13.56 7.41 36.84
N ASP A 72 -14.26 7.02 37.90
CA ASP A 72 -14.94 5.74 37.97
C ASP A 72 -15.89 5.65 36.74
N ASP A 73 -15.88 4.52 36.02
CA ASP A 73 -16.63 4.24 34.77
C ASP A 73 -16.12 4.88 33.47
N TYR A 74 -14.90 5.45 33.44
CA TYR A 74 -14.31 5.89 32.16
C TYR A 74 -14.13 4.70 31.22
N ALA A 75 -14.74 4.76 30.03
CA ALA A 75 -14.66 3.72 29.01
C ALA A 75 -13.56 4.02 27.97
N PHE A 76 -12.65 3.08 27.77
CA PHE A 76 -11.60 3.14 26.75
C PHE A 76 -12.08 2.72 25.36
N SER A 77 -13.23 2.02 25.29
CA SER A 77 -13.86 1.61 24.03
C SER A 77 -15.31 2.07 23.96
N PRO A 78 -15.86 2.28 22.74
CA PRO A 78 -17.27 2.60 22.54
C PRO A 78 -18.25 1.59 23.16
N SER A 79 -17.87 0.31 23.24
CA SER A 79 -18.70 -0.74 23.85
C SER A 79 -18.83 -0.68 25.37
N GLY A 80 -18.01 0.13 26.05
CA GLY A 80 -18.01 0.22 27.52
C GLY A 80 -17.58 -1.06 28.23
N LYS A 81 -17.02 -2.04 27.51
CA LYS A 81 -16.50 -3.30 28.08
C LYS A 81 -15.15 -3.12 28.75
N TYR A 82 -14.36 -2.16 28.26
CA TYR A 82 -13.03 -1.86 28.74
C TYR A 82 -13.08 -0.52 29.47
N THR A 83 -13.12 -0.56 30.79
CA THR A 83 -13.26 0.63 31.64
C THR A 83 -12.06 0.79 32.57
N SER A 84 -11.95 1.97 33.18
CA SER A 84 -11.02 2.22 34.27
C SER A 84 -11.26 1.21 35.40
N ILE A 85 -10.20 0.49 35.78
CA ILE A 85 -10.26 -0.58 36.77
C ILE A 85 -9.89 0.00 38.14
N LYS A 86 -10.81 -0.09 39.09
CA LYS A 86 -10.59 0.32 40.48
C LYS A 86 -9.92 -0.82 41.25
N CYS A 87 -8.58 -0.83 41.27
CA CYS A 87 -7.80 -1.79 42.04
C CYS A 87 -6.73 -1.08 42.87
N ASP A 88 -6.63 -1.47 44.13
CA ASP A 88 -5.58 -0.98 45.04
C ASP A 88 -4.31 -1.84 44.94
N THR A 89 -4.43 -3.07 44.42
CA THR A 89 -3.32 -4.01 44.28
C THR A 89 -3.09 -4.47 42.84
N GLN A 90 -1.83 -4.72 42.51
CA GLN A 90 -1.43 -5.24 41.19
C GLN A 90 -2.11 -6.58 40.87
N GLN A 91 -2.32 -7.44 41.86
CA GLN A 91 -2.91 -8.76 41.65
C GLN A 91 -4.38 -8.69 41.24
N GLU A 92 -5.16 -7.78 41.83
CA GLU A 92 -6.55 -7.54 41.45
C GLU A 92 -6.65 -6.95 40.04
N TYR A 93 -5.72 -6.05 39.69
CA TYR A 93 -5.63 -5.50 38.34
C TYR A 93 -5.37 -6.60 37.30
N LEU A 94 -4.39 -7.48 37.55
CA LEU A 94 -4.08 -8.60 36.67
C LEU A 94 -5.24 -9.59 36.55
N LYS A 95 -5.97 -9.85 37.64
CA LYS A 95 -7.15 -10.73 37.62
C LYS A 95 -8.26 -10.14 36.73
N SER A 96 -8.54 -8.85 36.86
CA SER A 96 -9.56 -8.14 36.08
C SER A 96 -9.23 -8.14 34.58
N VAL A 97 -7.97 -7.90 34.22
CA VAL A 97 -7.50 -7.99 32.83
C VAL A 97 -7.56 -9.43 32.30
N GLY A 98 -7.33 -10.43 33.16
CA GLY A 98 -7.42 -11.85 32.81
C GLY A 98 -8.84 -12.33 32.47
N GLU A 99 -9.88 -11.60 32.86
CA GLU A 99 -11.27 -11.91 32.51
C GLU A 99 -11.64 -11.43 31.08
N TRP A 100 -10.80 -10.62 30.45
CA TRP A 100 -11.04 -10.12 29.11
C TRP A 100 -10.88 -11.22 28.04
N SER A 101 -11.69 -11.13 26.98
CA SER A 101 -11.59 -12.04 25.84
C SER A 101 -10.23 -11.93 25.16
N ILE A 102 -9.64 -13.08 24.84
CA ILE A 102 -8.40 -13.18 24.04
C ILE A 102 -8.62 -12.57 22.65
N ASN A 103 -9.80 -12.82 22.08
CA ASN A 103 -10.20 -12.23 20.80
C ASN A 103 -10.93 -10.91 21.10
N THR A 104 -10.21 -9.82 20.94
CA THR A 104 -10.74 -8.46 21.10
C THR A 104 -11.34 -7.97 19.79
N HIS A 105 -12.33 -7.10 19.90
CA HIS A 105 -12.95 -6.48 18.73
C HIS A 105 -12.12 -5.26 18.27
N PRO A 106 -12.11 -4.90 16.97
CA PRO A 106 -11.31 -3.79 16.43
C PRO A 106 -11.50 -2.45 17.14
N GLU A 107 -12.67 -2.24 17.73
CA GLU A 107 -13.02 -1.03 18.48
C GLU A 107 -12.02 -0.72 19.61
N VAL A 108 -11.37 -1.73 20.19
CA VAL A 108 -10.38 -1.57 21.28
C VAL A 108 -9.15 -0.81 20.79
N PHE A 109 -8.85 -0.91 19.50
CA PHE A 109 -7.76 -0.21 18.84
C PHE A 109 -8.23 1.09 18.17
N GLY A 110 -9.49 1.50 18.38
CA GLY A 110 -10.11 2.62 17.69
C GLY A 110 -10.36 2.36 16.19
N LEU A 111 -10.44 1.09 15.79
CA LEU A 111 -10.66 0.68 14.39
C LEU A 111 -12.12 0.32 14.15
N HIS A 112 -12.55 0.46 12.89
CA HIS A 112 -13.86 0.00 12.43
C HIS A 112 -13.87 -1.53 12.27
N ASP A 113 -15.03 -2.16 12.43
CA ASP A 113 -15.25 -3.63 12.37
C ASP A 113 -14.74 -4.28 11.07
N ASN A 114 -14.70 -3.50 9.99
CA ASN A 114 -14.14 -3.93 8.69
C ASN A 114 -12.64 -4.23 8.75
N ALA A 115 -11.94 -3.82 9.81
CA ALA A 115 -10.54 -4.14 10.02
C ALA A 115 -10.33 -5.66 10.15
N ASP A 116 -11.21 -6.37 10.86
CA ASP A 116 -11.14 -7.83 11.00
C ASP A 116 -11.31 -8.53 9.65
N ILE A 117 -12.29 -8.09 8.85
CA ILE A 117 -12.52 -8.61 7.50
C ILE A 117 -11.28 -8.41 6.64
N THR A 118 -10.65 -7.23 6.74
CA THR A 118 -9.44 -6.91 5.97
C THR A 118 -8.24 -7.74 6.43
N CYS A 119 -8.08 -7.95 7.73
CA CYS A 119 -7.02 -8.77 8.31
C CYS A 119 -7.16 -10.23 7.89
N ALA A 120 -8.33 -10.83 8.10
CA ALA A 120 -8.62 -12.21 7.70
C ALA A 120 -8.45 -12.41 6.19
N ARG A 121 -8.86 -11.42 5.39
CA ARG A 121 -8.66 -11.44 3.94
C ARG A 121 -7.16 -11.46 3.59
N ASN A 122 -6.36 -10.58 4.18
CA ASN A 122 -4.92 -10.50 3.91
C ASN A 122 -4.20 -11.80 4.33
N GLU A 123 -4.48 -12.32 5.53
CA GLU A 123 -3.92 -13.59 6.01
C GLU A 123 -4.28 -14.77 5.09
N THR A 124 -5.52 -14.79 4.61
CA THR A 124 -5.96 -15.80 3.61
C THR A 124 -5.16 -15.66 2.32
N PHE A 125 -5.00 -14.44 1.79
CA PHE A 125 -4.23 -14.23 0.55
C PHE A 125 -2.75 -14.58 0.73
N ASP A 126 -2.13 -14.24 1.86
CA ASP A 126 -0.74 -14.56 2.16
C ASP A 126 -0.54 -16.08 2.30
N THR A 127 -1.48 -16.77 2.95
CA THR A 127 -1.47 -18.23 3.05
C THR A 127 -1.60 -18.87 1.67
N LEU A 128 -2.54 -18.42 0.84
CA LEU A 128 -2.72 -18.93 -0.52
C LEU A 128 -1.50 -18.64 -1.41
N ALA A 129 -0.93 -17.45 -1.32
CA ALA A 129 0.30 -17.10 -2.04
C ALA A 129 1.46 -18.01 -1.62
N THR A 130 1.57 -18.31 -0.33
CA THR A 130 2.58 -19.23 0.22
C THR A 130 2.37 -20.65 -0.32
N ILE A 131 1.13 -21.14 -0.37
CA ILE A 131 0.79 -22.46 -0.95
C ILE A 131 1.18 -22.52 -2.44
N VAL A 132 0.87 -21.48 -3.22
CA VAL A 132 1.25 -21.40 -4.65
C VAL A 132 2.77 -21.49 -4.83
N VAL A 133 3.55 -20.84 -3.96
CA VAL A 133 5.02 -20.95 -3.97
C VAL A 133 5.47 -22.38 -3.67
N PHE A 134 4.83 -23.06 -2.72
CA PHE A 134 5.15 -24.45 -2.37
C PHE A 134 4.73 -25.47 -3.45
N GLU A 135 3.64 -25.23 -4.19
CA GLU A 135 3.21 -26.11 -5.29
C GLU A 135 4.16 -26.07 -6.51
N GLY A 136 5.08 -25.10 -6.59
CA GLY A 136 5.76 -24.73 -7.84
C GLY A 136 7.29 -24.90 -7.94
N THR A 137 7.87 -26.02 -7.51
CA THR A 137 9.14 -26.57 -8.10
C THR A 137 9.16 -28.09 -8.25
N GLY A 138 8.18 -28.81 -7.70
CA GLY A 138 8.05 -30.26 -7.87
C GLY A 138 7.21 -30.61 -9.09
N GLY A 139 7.83 -31.15 -10.13
CA GLY A 139 7.14 -31.63 -11.33
C GLY A 139 6.00 -32.60 -10.98
N GLY A 140 4.76 -32.17 -11.24
CA GLY A 140 3.56 -32.95 -10.96
C GLY A 140 2.60 -32.95 -12.15
N GLY A 141 2.53 -34.09 -12.85
CA GLY A 141 1.38 -34.51 -13.63
C GLY A 141 1.14 -33.81 -14.97
N LYS A 142 1.50 -34.48 -16.07
CA LYS A 142 0.90 -34.25 -17.39
C LYS A 142 -0.60 -34.56 -17.34
N ALA A 143 -1.41 -33.60 -16.91
CA ALA A 143 -2.85 -33.64 -17.05
C ALA A 143 -3.22 -32.68 -18.20
N ALA A 144 -3.51 -33.23 -19.38
CA ALA A 144 -4.25 -32.67 -20.53
C ALA A 144 -4.53 -31.14 -20.58
N GLY A 145 -3.51 -30.32 -20.33
CA GLY A 145 -3.59 -28.88 -20.20
C GLY A 145 -2.41 -28.24 -20.92
N LYS A 146 -2.60 -26.99 -21.33
CA LYS A 146 -1.58 -26.18 -22.01
C LYS A 146 -0.27 -26.22 -21.23
N THR A 147 0.86 -26.35 -21.92
CA THR A 147 2.16 -26.31 -21.25
C THR A 147 2.35 -24.94 -20.57
N PRO A 148 3.18 -24.83 -19.51
CA PRO A 148 3.46 -23.54 -18.87
C PRO A 148 3.91 -22.48 -19.89
N ASP A 149 4.68 -22.90 -20.89
CA ASP A 149 5.14 -22.08 -22.01
C ASP A 149 4.01 -21.62 -22.94
N GLU A 150 3.05 -22.49 -23.25
CA GLU A 150 1.85 -22.14 -24.01
C GLU A 150 0.98 -21.14 -23.25
N VAL A 151 0.79 -21.33 -21.94
CA VAL A 151 0.02 -20.41 -21.09
C VAL A 151 0.67 -19.04 -21.04
N VAL A 152 1.99 -18.97 -20.80
CA VAL A 152 2.73 -17.70 -20.77
C VAL A 152 2.71 -17.03 -22.14
N THR A 153 2.81 -17.79 -23.23
CA THR A 153 2.75 -17.25 -24.59
C THR A 153 1.37 -16.68 -24.91
N GLU A 154 0.29 -17.39 -24.56
CA GLU A 154 -1.08 -16.91 -24.74
C GLU A 154 -1.37 -15.67 -23.90
N LEU A 155 -0.94 -15.66 -22.64
CA LEU A 155 -1.08 -14.50 -21.76
C LEU A 155 -0.31 -13.30 -22.32
N SER A 156 0.93 -13.50 -22.77
CA SER A 156 1.75 -12.47 -23.39
C SER A 156 1.07 -11.88 -24.63
N LYS A 157 0.51 -12.74 -25.51
CA LYS A 157 -0.26 -12.30 -26.67
C LYS A 157 -1.54 -11.56 -26.29
N ASN A 158 -2.24 -12.00 -25.25
CA ASN A 158 -3.45 -11.33 -24.76
C ASN A 158 -3.13 -9.92 -24.23
N ILE A 159 -2.06 -9.80 -23.45
CA ILE A 159 -1.57 -8.52 -22.92
C ILE A 159 -1.15 -7.59 -24.08
N LEU A 160 -0.38 -8.10 -25.04
CA LEU A 160 0.00 -7.36 -26.25
C LEU A 160 -1.21 -6.90 -27.08
N GLY A 161 -2.28 -7.70 -27.11
CA GLY A 161 -3.52 -7.36 -27.82
C GLY A 161 -4.38 -6.32 -27.09
N ARG A 162 -4.33 -6.28 -25.75
CA ARG A 162 -5.04 -5.26 -24.95
C ARG A 162 -4.32 -3.92 -24.91
N ILE A 163 -3.02 -3.93 -25.11
CA ILE A 163 -2.17 -2.75 -24.98
C ILE A 163 -1.87 -2.14 -26.35
N ARG A 164 -2.12 -0.83 -26.49
CA ARG A 164 -1.84 -0.09 -27.73
C ARG A 164 -0.35 -0.01 -28.07
N ALA A 165 -0.05 0.36 -29.30
CA ALA A 165 1.30 0.78 -29.69
C ALA A 165 1.71 2.06 -28.93
N PRO A 166 3.02 2.30 -28.71
CA PRO A 166 3.52 3.54 -28.14
C PRO A 166 2.93 4.77 -28.85
N PHE A 167 2.71 5.86 -28.11
CA PHE A 167 2.22 7.11 -28.68
C PHE A 167 3.26 7.73 -29.61
N ASP A 168 2.78 8.33 -30.71
CA ASP A 168 3.62 9.17 -31.56
C ASP A 168 3.80 10.53 -30.88
N ILE A 169 4.94 10.69 -30.21
CA ILE A 169 5.24 11.89 -29.43
C ILE A 169 5.33 13.13 -30.33
N ALA A 170 5.75 12.99 -31.59
CA ALA A 170 5.85 14.13 -32.51
C ALA A 170 4.46 14.71 -32.81
N GLN A 171 3.48 13.84 -33.06
CA GLN A 171 2.08 14.25 -33.26
C GLN A 171 1.47 14.89 -32.01
N PHE A 172 1.80 14.37 -30.82
CA PHE A 172 1.36 14.99 -29.56
C PHE A 172 1.95 16.39 -29.37
N GLN A 173 3.23 16.59 -29.69
CA GLN A 173 3.90 17.88 -29.59
C GLN A 173 3.37 18.90 -30.60
N GLU A 174 3.03 18.45 -31.81
CA GLU A 174 2.44 19.31 -32.84
C GLU A 174 1.01 19.74 -32.48
N LYS A 175 0.18 18.80 -32.00
CA LYS A 175 -1.22 19.06 -31.65
C LYS A 175 -1.36 19.84 -30.34
N PHE A 176 -0.47 19.60 -29.38
CA PHE A 176 -0.48 20.23 -28.05
C PHE A 176 0.86 20.95 -27.81
N PRO A 177 1.11 22.08 -28.50
CA PRO A 177 2.33 22.85 -28.30
C PRO A 177 2.36 23.46 -26.89
N THR A 178 3.57 23.60 -26.34
CA THR A 178 3.80 24.26 -25.06
C THR A 178 3.38 25.72 -25.15
N LYS A 179 2.23 26.05 -24.54
CA LYS A 179 1.69 27.41 -24.45
C LYS A 179 1.56 27.80 -22.99
N TYR A 180 1.94 29.03 -22.67
CA TYR A 180 1.80 29.56 -21.31
C TYR A 180 0.32 29.63 -20.87
N GLU A 181 -0.59 29.90 -21.81
CA GLU A 181 -2.03 30.01 -21.58
C GLU A 181 -2.72 28.67 -21.29
N ASP A 182 -2.05 27.56 -21.61
CA ASP A 182 -2.61 26.21 -21.50
C ASP A 182 -1.53 25.21 -21.05
N SER A 183 -1.23 25.28 -19.75
CA SER A 183 -0.24 24.43 -19.07
C SER A 183 -0.58 22.93 -19.16
N MET A 184 -1.86 22.60 -19.36
CA MET A 184 -2.35 21.23 -19.45
C MET A 184 -1.85 20.52 -20.71
N ASN A 185 -1.52 21.26 -21.78
CA ASN A 185 -0.87 20.70 -22.97
C ASN A 185 0.50 20.10 -22.64
N THR A 186 1.27 20.75 -21.76
CA THR A 186 2.55 20.21 -21.31
C THR A 186 2.36 18.94 -20.49
N VAL A 187 1.33 18.89 -19.64
CA VAL A 187 1.03 17.70 -18.83
C VAL A 187 0.72 16.49 -19.71
N VAL A 188 -0.20 16.62 -20.68
CA VAL A 188 -0.57 15.48 -21.54
C VAL A 188 0.59 14.98 -22.39
N VAL A 189 1.44 15.87 -22.89
CA VAL A 189 2.65 15.48 -23.66
C VAL A 189 3.64 14.73 -22.77
N GLN A 190 3.90 15.22 -21.55
CA GLN A 190 4.81 14.55 -20.61
C GLN A 190 4.29 13.18 -20.17
N GLU A 191 2.99 13.07 -19.92
CA GLU A 191 2.32 11.82 -19.60
C GLU A 191 2.41 10.83 -20.77
N ALA A 192 2.13 11.28 -22.00
CA ALA A 192 2.27 10.46 -23.20
C ALA A 192 3.71 9.95 -23.40
N ILE A 193 4.74 10.78 -23.13
CA ILE A 193 6.16 10.37 -23.17
C ILE A 193 6.43 9.23 -22.19
N ARG A 194 5.94 9.35 -20.95
CA ARG A 194 6.16 8.35 -19.89
C ARG A 194 5.43 7.04 -20.17
N PHE A 195 4.17 7.11 -20.56
CA PHE A 195 3.43 5.92 -20.98
C PHE A 195 4.06 5.27 -22.22
N SER A 196 4.53 6.03 -23.20
CA SER A 196 5.25 5.49 -24.36
C SER A 196 6.53 4.75 -23.97
N LYS A 197 7.29 5.26 -23.00
CA LYS A 197 8.48 4.57 -22.48
C LYS A 197 8.11 3.23 -21.84
N LEU A 198 7.08 3.21 -20.99
CA LEU A 198 6.57 1.99 -20.38
C LEU A 198 6.09 0.98 -21.43
N LEU A 199 5.29 1.43 -22.40
CA LEU A 199 4.78 0.62 -23.49
C LEU A 199 5.90 -0.03 -24.31
N ARG A 200 6.98 0.72 -24.58
CA ARG A 200 8.14 0.18 -25.31
C ARG A 200 8.81 -0.97 -24.55
N VAL A 201 9.07 -0.77 -23.25
CA VAL A 201 9.68 -1.80 -22.38
C VAL A 201 8.78 -3.04 -22.28
N LEU A 202 7.48 -2.83 -22.10
CA LEU A 202 6.51 -3.91 -21.96
C LEU A 202 6.39 -4.71 -23.27
N ARG A 203 6.29 -4.03 -24.42
CA ARG A 203 6.22 -4.73 -25.72
C ARG A 203 7.50 -5.48 -26.03
N SER A 204 8.66 -4.84 -25.89
CA SER A 204 9.94 -5.49 -26.17
C SER A 204 10.17 -6.70 -25.27
N SER A 205 9.80 -6.63 -23.99
CA SER A 205 9.94 -7.77 -23.08
C SER A 205 8.98 -8.90 -23.42
N LEU A 206 7.72 -8.63 -23.74
CA LEU A 206 6.75 -9.66 -24.14
C LEU A 206 7.08 -10.30 -25.50
N GLU A 207 7.49 -9.52 -26.48
CA GLU A 207 7.88 -10.02 -27.81
C GLU A 207 9.15 -10.88 -27.71
N ASN A 208 10.17 -10.41 -26.98
CA ASN A 208 11.39 -11.19 -26.74
C ASN A 208 11.12 -12.45 -25.92
N LEU A 209 10.18 -12.41 -24.96
CA LEU A 209 9.81 -13.58 -24.18
C LEU A 209 9.17 -14.66 -25.06
N ILE A 210 8.25 -14.29 -25.95
CA ILE A 210 7.65 -15.22 -26.91
C ILE A 210 8.72 -15.86 -27.80
N LEU A 211 9.67 -15.06 -28.31
CA LEU A 211 10.77 -15.56 -29.12
C LEU A 211 11.74 -16.44 -28.32
N ALA A 212 11.96 -16.14 -27.05
CA ALA A 212 12.81 -16.94 -26.17
C ALA A 212 12.19 -18.30 -25.86
N ILE A 213 10.89 -18.36 -25.62
CA ILE A 213 10.14 -19.62 -25.46
C ILE A 213 10.22 -20.48 -26.72
N GLN A 214 10.21 -19.85 -27.91
CA GLN A 214 10.38 -20.55 -29.20
C GLN A 214 11.83 -20.97 -29.49
N GLY A 215 12.79 -20.62 -28.63
CA GLY A 215 14.21 -20.92 -28.82
C GLY A 215 14.92 -20.02 -29.84
N MET A 216 14.29 -18.92 -30.29
CA MET A 216 14.87 -17.98 -31.26
C MET A 216 15.74 -16.91 -30.59
N VAL A 217 15.51 -16.63 -29.30
CA VAL A 217 16.26 -15.66 -28.48
C VAL A 217 16.75 -16.37 -27.23
N VAL A 218 17.94 -16.00 -26.74
CA VAL A 218 18.47 -16.55 -25.49
C VAL A 218 17.68 -16.01 -24.30
N MET A 219 17.24 -16.90 -23.40
CA MET A 219 16.59 -16.53 -22.16
C MET A 219 17.59 -15.78 -21.26
N SER A 220 17.45 -14.46 -21.15
CA SER A 220 18.23 -13.65 -20.21
C SER A 220 17.66 -13.74 -18.80
N LYS A 221 18.42 -13.27 -17.80
CA LYS A 221 17.94 -13.21 -16.42
C LYS A 221 16.67 -12.35 -16.29
N GLU A 222 16.63 -11.23 -17.01
CA GLU A 222 15.49 -10.33 -17.03
C GLU A 222 14.25 -10.97 -17.67
N LEU A 223 14.43 -11.78 -18.73
CA LEU A 223 13.32 -12.51 -19.37
C LEU A 223 12.82 -13.67 -18.49
N ASP A 224 13.71 -14.35 -17.78
CA ASP A 224 13.34 -15.39 -16.82
C ASP A 224 12.54 -14.82 -15.63
N GLU A 225 12.93 -13.62 -15.13
CA GLU A 225 12.16 -12.90 -14.11
C GLU A 225 10.76 -12.53 -14.62
N VAL A 226 10.65 -12.04 -15.86
CA VAL A 226 9.34 -11.74 -16.49
C VAL A 226 8.51 -13.02 -16.65
N TYR A 227 9.12 -14.13 -17.08
CA TYR A 227 8.44 -15.42 -17.23
C TYR A 227 7.84 -15.89 -15.90
N LYS A 228 8.63 -15.90 -14.82
CA LYS A 228 8.19 -16.29 -13.48
C LYS A 228 7.11 -15.36 -12.93
N ALA A 229 7.23 -14.05 -13.17
CA ALA A 229 6.23 -13.07 -12.75
C ALA A 229 4.88 -13.29 -13.48
N LEU A 230 4.90 -13.59 -14.78
CA LEU A 230 3.70 -13.92 -15.54
C LEU A 230 3.02 -15.20 -15.04
N GLN A 231 3.80 -16.22 -14.66
CA GLN A 231 3.26 -17.46 -14.08
C GLN A 231 2.61 -17.22 -12.71
N THR A 232 3.17 -16.34 -11.91
CA THR A 232 2.68 -16.01 -10.55
C THR A 232 1.66 -14.88 -10.52
N ASN A 233 1.21 -14.37 -11.69
CA ASN A 233 0.28 -13.24 -11.81
C ASN A 233 0.77 -11.96 -11.09
N THR A 234 2.09 -11.76 -11.04
CA THR A 234 2.75 -10.59 -10.46
C THR A 234 3.30 -9.69 -11.56
N VAL A 235 3.46 -8.39 -11.27
CA VAL A 235 4.06 -7.44 -12.21
C VAL A 235 5.58 -7.56 -12.11
N PRO A 236 6.31 -7.84 -13.22
CA PRO A 236 7.76 -7.91 -13.21
C PRO A 236 8.42 -6.63 -12.71
N THR A 237 9.55 -6.76 -12.00
CA THR A 237 10.36 -5.64 -11.48
C THR A 237 10.76 -4.66 -12.59
N THR A 238 11.13 -5.16 -13.76
CA THR A 238 11.46 -4.36 -14.96
C THR A 238 10.32 -3.43 -15.37
N TRP A 239 9.07 -3.90 -15.27
CA TRP A 239 7.90 -3.09 -15.58
C TRP A 239 7.57 -2.13 -14.46
N ALA A 240 7.63 -2.59 -13.20
CA ALA A 240 7.40 -1.75 -12.02
C ALA A 240 8.36 -0.54 -11.96
N ASN A 241 9.64 -0.74 -12.28
CA ASN A 241 10.64 0.34 -12.33
C ASN A 241 10.36 1.38 -13.43
N ALA A 242 9.69 0.96 -14.50
CA ALA A 242 9.31 1.83 -15.62
C ALA A 242 7.84 2.29 -15.53
N ALA A 243 7.11 1.90 -14.48
CA ALA A 243 5.69 2.18 -14.31
C ALA A 243 5.43 3.10 -13.12
N TYR A 244 4.16 3.47 -12.95
CA TYR A 244 3.65 4.14 -11.77
C TYR A 244 3.55 3.16 -10.58
N PRO A 245 3.67 3.64 -9.33
CA PRO A 245 3.53 2.79 -8.14
C PRO A 245 2.18 2.08 -8.11
N SER A 246 2.18 0.76 -7.98
CA SER A 246 0.97 -0.06 -7.91
C SER A 246 1.23 -1.35 -7.15
N LEU A 247 0.27 -1.74 -6.30
CA LEU A 247 0.23 -3.04 -5.61
C LEU A 247 -0.78 -4.00 -6.24
N LYS A 248 -1.36 -3.65 -7.40
CA LYS A 248 -2.32 -4.50 -8.11
C LYS A 248 -1.64 -5.74 -8.69
N PRO A 249 -2.30 -6.92 -8.67
CA PRO A 249 -1.83 -8.09 -9.39
C PRO A 249 -1.85 -7.84 -10.91
N LEU A 250 -1.10 -8.64 -11.67
CA LEU A 250 -0.86 -8.43 -13.10
C LEU A 250 -2.15 -8.23 -13.91
N ALA A 251 -3.15 -9.11 -13.75
CA ALA A 251 -4.41 -9.01 -14.50
C ALA A 251 -5.14 -7.66 -14.25
N SER A 252 -5.21 -7.24 -12.99
CA SER A 252 -5.81 -5.96 -12.60
C SER A 252 -4.95 -4.77 -13.03
N TRP A 253 -3.62 -4.93 -13.01
CA TRP A 253 -2.67 -3.90 -13.45
C TRP A 253 -2.76 -3.65 -14.96
N VAL A 254 -2.86 -4.70 -15.78
CA VAL A 254 -3.04 -4.57 -17.24
C VAL A 254 -4.35 -3.87 -17.58
N THR A 255 -5.43 -4.18 -16.85
CA THR A 255 -6.73 -3.51 -17.03
C THR A 255 -6.66 -2.03 -16.63
N ASP A 256 -5.99 -1.72 -15.52
CA ASP A 256 -5.75 -0.35 -15.06
C ASP A 256 -4.90 0.44 -16.06
N LEU A 257 -3.82 -0.16 -16.59
CA LEU A 257 -2.98 0.43 -17.62
C LEU A 257 -3.79 0.74 -18.89
N ALA A 258 -4.63 -0.20 -19.35
CA ALA A 258 -5.48 0.02 -20.53
C ALA A 258 -6.46 1.20 -20.31
N GLN A 259 -7.03 1.34 -19.12
CA GLN A 259 -7.89 2.48 -18.78
C GLN A 259 -7.13 3.81 -18.77
N ARG A 260 -5.90 3.83 -18.27
CA ARG A 260 -5.04 5.03 -18.28
C ARG A 260 -4.67 5.44 -19.70
N LEU A 261 -4.32 4.48 -20.56
CA LEU A 261 -4.04 4.74 -21.97
C LEU A 261 -5.29 5.31 -22.66
N ALA A 262 -6.46 4.73 -22.42
CA ALA A 262 -7.72 5.23 -22.96
C ALA A 262 -8.07 6.65 -22.49
N MET A 263 -7.63 7.05 -21.29
CA MET A 263 -7.76 8.43 -20.81
C MET A 263 -6.91 9.40 -21.65
N ILE A 264 -5.65 9.04 -21.92
CA ILE A 264 -4.77 9.84 -22.77
C ILE A 264 -5.27 9.88 -24.22
N ASP A 265 -5.81 8.77 -24.74
CA ASP A 265 -6.41 8.70 -26.08
C ASP A 265 -7.60 9.65 -26.22
N LYS A 266 -8.54 9.60 -25.26
CA LYS A 266 -9.68 10.51 -25.24
C LYS A 266 -9.26 11.97 -25.14
N TRP A 267 -8.21 12.26 -24.37
CA TRP A 267 -7.67 13.62 -24.31
C TRP A 267 -7.08 14.02 -25.66
N TYR A 268 -6.31 13.14 -26.31
CA TYR A 268 -5.77 13.41 -27.63
C TYR A 268 -6.88 13.71 -28.65
N ASP A 269 -7.96 12.95 -28.67
CA ASP A 269 -9.03 13.09 -29.67
C ASP A 269 -9.94 14.30 -29.41
N TYR A 270 -10.36 14.50 -28.16
CA TYR A 270 -11.41 15.47 -27.80
C TYR A 270 -10.89 16.72 -27.09
N GLY A 271 -9.59 16.80 -26.80
CA GLY A 271 -9.01 17.88 -25.99
C GLY A 271 -9.27 17.70 -24.49
N HIS A 272 -9.35 18.81 -23.76
CA HIS A 272 -9.46 18.77 -22.29
C HIS A 272 -10.69 17.98 -21.82
N PRO A 273 -10.50 16.95 -20.97
CA PRO A 273 -11.62 16.27 -20.35
C PRO A 273 -12.28 17.18 -19.30
N ARG A 274 -13.60 17.05 -19.15
CA ARG A 274 -14.38 17.79 -18.13
C ARG A 274 -14.10 17.32 -16.70
N ALA A 275 -13.60 16.09 -16.56
CA ALA A 275 -13.21 15.49 -15.29
C ALA A 275 -11.91 14.73 -15.49
N TYR A 276 -10.94 14.97 -14.60
CA TYR A 276 -9.62 14.33 -14.65
C TYR A 276 -9.55 13.19 -13.64
N TRP A 277 -9.11 12.01 -14.10
CA TRP A 277 -8.81 10.90 -13.22
C TRP A 277 -7.40 11.08 -12.65
N ILE A 278 -7.29 11.80 -11.53
CA ILE A 278 -6.00 12.24 -10.95
C ILE A 278 -5.07 11.05 -10.69
N SER A 279 -5.57 9.96 -10.11
CA SER A 279 -4.75 8.77 -9.85
C SER A 279 -4.36 8.02 -11.13
N GLY A 280 -4.96 8.37 -12.28
CA GLY A 280 -4.69 7.84 -13.62
C GLY A 280 -3.41 8.41 -14.23
N PHE A 281 -2.95 9.57 -13.77
CA PHE A 281 -1.66 10.13 -14.18
C PHE A 281 -0.49 9.31 -13.67
N TYR A 282 0.56 9.30 -14.46
CA TYR A 282 1.87 8.79 -14.11
C TYR A 282 2.52 9.66 -13.02
N PHE A 283 2.32 10.99 -13.09
CA PHE A 283 2.79 11.91 -12.05
C PHE A 283 1.74 12.98 -11.73
N PRO A 284 0.82 12.68 -10.79
CA PRO A 284 -0.27 13.58 -10.42
C PRO A 284 0.19 14.95 -9.93
N GLN A 285 1.40 15.07 -9.37
CA GLN A 285 1.90 16.34 -8.86
C GLN A 285 2.12 17.37 -9.98
N ALA A 286 2.55 16.97 -11.18
CA ALA A 286 2.68 17.90 -12.31
C ALA A 286 1.34 18.45 -12.80
N PHE A 287 0.24 17.75 -12.51
CA PHE A 287 -1.11 18.26 -12.78
C PHE A 287 -1.56 19.28 -11.73
N LEU A 288 -1.07 19.19 -10.49
CA LEU A 288 -1.44 20.07 -9.39
C LEU A 288 -0.59 21.36 -9.31
N THR A 289 0.51 21.42 -10.05
CA THR A 289 1.41 22.59 -10.18
C THR A 289 1.02 23.47 -11.35
#